data_AF-A5FKZ3-F1
#
_entry.id   AF-A5FKZ3-F1
#
_cell.length_a   1.000
_cell.length_b   1.000
_cell.length_c   1.000
_cell.angle_alpha   90.00
_cell.angle_beta   90.00
_cell.angle_gamma   90.00
#
_symmetry.space_group_name_H-M   'P 1'
#
loop_
_entity.id
_entity.type
_entity.pdbx_description
1 polymer ?
#
loop_
_entity_poly.entity_id
_entity_poly.type
_entity_poly.pdbx_seq_one_letter_code
_entity_poly.pdbx_strand_id
1 'polypeptide(L)'
;MGNSKKIILHLVIRIGILILLLALLFAFWYFTYDPHKFCDETGHKHVDGGLGLFIMGFIITQMFYAGMLIEMIYLFVKKQRTLAFANLGFLIISLCIVSVCMFLIN
;
A
#
# COMPACT_ATOMS: atom_id res chain seq x y z
N MET A 1 16.27 24.92 -2.19
CA MET A 1 15.18 24.22 -2.92
C MET A 1 13.86 24.80 -2.43
N GLY A 2 12.98 25.33 -3.29
CA GLY A 2 11.73 25.96 -2.83
C GLY A 2 10.83 25.00 -2.04
N ASN A 3 10.04 25.52 -1.09
CA ASN A 3 9.17 24.72 -0.21
C ASN A 3 8.29 23.73 -0.99
N SER A 4 7.75 24.12 -2.14
CA SER A 4 6.92 23.26 -2.99
C SER A 4 7.69 22.05 -3.55
N LYS A 5 8.94 22.23 -4.01
CA LYS A 5 9.77 21.12 -4.52
C LYS A 5 10.05 20.09 -3.43
N LYS A 6 10.25 20.54 -2.18
CA LYS A 6 10.48 19.67 -1.03
C LYS A 6 9.24 18.81 -0.74
N ILE A 7 8.05 19.39 -0.80
CA ILE A 7 6.78 18.67 -0.60
C ILE A 7 6.53 17.66 -1.72
N ILE A 8 6.73 18.06 -2.99
CA ILE A 8 6.54 17.17 -4.14
C ILE A 8 7.46 15.95 -4.03
N LEU A 9 8.75 16.18 -3.77
CA LEU A 9 9.72 15.09 -3.61
C LEU A 9 9.33 14.16 -2.46
N HIS A 10 8.85 14.72 -1.35
CA HIS A 10 8.36 13.96 -0.21
C HIS A 10 7.23 13.00 -0.62
N LEU A 11 6.20 13.51 -1.30
CA LEU A 11 5.06 12.69 -1.74
C LEU A 11 5.46 11.63 -2.78
N VAL A 12 6.29 12.01 -3.76
CA VAL A 12 6.77 11.09 -4.81
C VAL A 12 7.52 9.91 -4.21
N ILE A 13 8.38 10.13 -3.22
CA ILE A 13 9.11 9.04 -2.55
C ILE A 13 8.15 8.05 -1.89
N ARG A 14 7.09 8.54 -1.23
CA ARG A 14 6.09 7.68 -0.54
C ARG A 14 5.26 6.87 -1.51
N ILE A 15 4.82 7.51 -2.59
CA ILE A 15 4.13 6.83 -3.70
C ILE A 15 5.05 5.76 -4.28
N GLY A 16 6.32 6.09 -4.53
CA GLY A 16 7.31 5.16 -5.05
C GLY A 16 7.53 3.95 -4.15
N ILE A 17 7.66 4.16 -2.83
CA ILE A 17 7.81 3.06 -1.85
C ILE A 17 6.57 2.16 -1.87
N LEU A 18 5.36 2.74 -1.85
CA LEU A 18 4.12 1.95 -1.85
C LEU A 18 3.98 1.13 -3.14
N ILE A 19 4.21 1.75 -4.31
CA ILE A 19 4.18 1.07 -5.61
C ILE A 19 5.21 -0.06 -5.64
N LEU A 20 6.44 0.20 -5.17
CA LEU A 20 7.49 -0.81 -5.12
C LEU A 20 7.08 -2.02 -4.25
N LEU A 21 6.54 -1.78 -3.06
CA LEU A 21 6.09 -2.86 -2.17
C LEU A 21 4.98 -3.71 -2.81
N LEU A 22 4.00 -3.06 -3.44
CA LEU A 22 2.90 -3.76 -4.12
C LEU A 22 3.39 -4.51 -5.37
N ALA A 23 4.31 -3.92 -6.13
CA ALA A 23 4.92 -4.57 -7.30
C ALA A 23 5.74 -5.80 -6.90
N LEU A 24 6.48 -5.74 -5.79
CA LEU A 24 7.21 -6.89 -5.24
C LEU A 24 6.26 -8.00 -4.78
N LEU A 25 5.18 -7.66 -4.09
CA LEU A 25 4.15 -8.64 -3.72
C LEU A 25 3.55 -9.29 -4.97
N PHE A 26 3.17 -8.49 -5.96
CA PHE A 26 2.59 -8.99 -7.20
C PHE A 26 3.58 -9.89 -7.96
N ALA A 27 4.84 -9.47 -8.10
CA ALA A 27 5.87 -10.27 -8.74
C ALA A 27 6.08 -11.60 -7.99
N PHE A 28 6.18 -11.55 -6.66
CA PHE A 28 6.28 -12.76 -5.83
C PHE A 28 5.08 -13.70 -6.07
N TRP A 29 3.86 -13.18 -6.00
CA TRP A 29 2.65 -13.96 -6.27
C TRP A 29 2.65 -14.53 -7.69
N TYR A 30 2.91 -13.72 -8.71
CA TYR A 30 2.90 -14.11 -10.11
C TYR A 30 3.88 -15.26 -10.41
N PHE A 31 5.08 -15.23 -9.82
CA PHE A 31 6.10 -16.26 -10.06
C PHE A 31 5.98 -17.50 -9.16
N THR A 32 5.24 -17.43 -8.04
CA THR A 32 5.16 -18.54 -7.07
C THR A 32 3.79 -19.20 -7.00
N TYR A 33 2.74 -18.53 -7.50
CA TYR A 33 1.40 -19.05 -7.49
C TYR A 33 1.21 -20.10 -8.58
N ASP A 34 0.84 -21.31 -8.15
CA ASP A 34 0.43 -22.40 -9.02
C ASP A 34 -0.96 -22.89 -8.55
N PRO A 35 -2.03 -22.65 -9.34
CA PRO A 35 -3.40 -23.03 -8.97
C PRO A 35 -3.63 -24.55 -8.97
N HIS A 36 -2.71 -25.33 -9.55
CA HIS A 36 -2.79 -26.79 -9.68
C HIS A 36 -1.81 -27.53 -8.78
N LYS A 37 -1.00 -26.81 -8.01
CA LYS A 37 0.01 -27.40 -7.11
C LYS A 37 -0.52 -28.47 -6.17
N PHE A 38 -1.80 -28.40 -5.81
CA PHE A 38 -2.47 -29.32 -4.88
C PHE A 38 -3.60 -30.11 -5.54
N CYS A 39 -3.71 -30.11 -6.87
CA CYS A 39 -4.64 -31.00 -7.57
C CYS A 39 -4.12 -32.44 -7.49
N ASP A 40 -4.92 -33.33 -6.93
CA ASP A 40 -4.77 -34.77 -6.96
C ASP A 40 -5.53 -35.35 -8.18
N GLU A 41 -5.14 -36.55 -8.67
CA GLU A 41 -5.69 -37.16 -9.92
C GLU A 41 -7.23 -37.28 -9.96
N THR A 42 -7.89 -37.21 -8.80
CA THR A 42 -9.34 -37.31 -8.63
C THR A 42 -10.00 -36.03 -8.11
N GLY A 43 -9.24 -34.97 -7.81
CA GLY A 43 -9.73 -33.80 -7.08
C GLY A 43 -9.20 -32.46 -7.62
N HIS A 44 -10.13 -31.60 -8.04
CA HIS A 44 -9.82 -30.19 -8.35
C HIS A 44 -9.89 -29.35 -7.06
N LYS A 45 -8.88 -29.49 -6.20
CA LYS A 45 -8.68 -28.55 -5.08
C LYS A 45 -7.95 -27.32 -5.60
N HIS A 46 -8.70 -26.23 -5.76
CA HIS A 46 -8.12 -24.92 -6.04
C HIS A 46 -7.91 -24.16 -4.73
N VAL A 47 -6.75 -23.55 -4.58
CA VAL A 47 -6.50 -22.56 -3.52
C VAL A 47 -6.89 -21.20 -4.09
N ASP A 48 -7.64 -20.39 -3.34
CA ASP A 48 -7.98 -19.04 -3.76
C ASP A 48 -6.74 -18.12 -3.68
N GLY A 49 -5.95 -18.12 -4.75
CA GLY A 49 -4.78 -17.26 -4.88
C GLY A 49 -5.12 -15.77 -4.87
N GLY A 50 -6.35 -15.40 -5.26
CA GLY A 50 -6.81 -14.02 -5.28
C GLY A 50 -7.01 -13.48 -3.86
N LEU A 51 -7.68 -14.27 -3.00
CA LEU A 51 -7.87 -13.91 -1.60
C LEU A 51 -6.54 -13.76 -0.85
N GLY A 52 -5.59 -14.67 -1.09
CA GLY A 52 -4.24 -14.58 -0.49
C GLY A 52 -3.49 -13.31 -0.91
N LEU A 53 -3.52 -12.98 -2.20
CA LEU A 53 -2.92 -11.74 -2.72
C LEU A 53 -3.58 -10.49 -2.10
N PHE A 54 -4.91 -10.50 -2.00
CA PHE A 54 -5.66 -9.40 -1.38
C PHE A 54 -5.29 -9.18 0.08
N ILE A 55 -5.29 -10.25 0.90
CA ILE A 55 -4.95 -10.16 2.33
C ILE A 55 -3.53 -9.62 2.52
N MET A 56 -2.57 -10.14 1.77
CA MET A 56 -1.18 -9.68 1.87
C MET A 56 -1.01 -8.23 1.41
N GLY A 57 -1.68 -7.84 0.32
CA GLY A 57 -1.70 -6.45 -0.15
C GLY A 57 -2.32 -5.50 0.87
N PHE A 58 -3.42 -5.93 1.50
CA PHE A 58 -4.07 -5.18 2.58
C PHE A 58 -3.12 -4.97 3.76
N ILE A 59 -2.49 -6.04 4.27
CA ILE A 59 -1.54 -5.96 5.39
C ILE A 59 -0.37 -5.01 5.08
N ILE A 60 0.25 -5.15 3.91
CA ILE A 60 1.36 -4.28 3.48
C ILE A 60 0.92 -2.81 3.45
N THR A 61 -0.28 -2.54 2.93
CA THR A 61 -0.84 -1.19 2.88
C THR A 61 -1.10 -0.62 4.28
N GLN A 62 -1.65 -1.41 5.19
CA GLN A 62 -1.85 -0.99 6.59
C GLN A 62 -0.52 -0.70 7.30
N MET A 63 0.49 -1.55 7.10
CA MET A 63 1.83 -1.33 7.65
C MET A 63 2.49 -0.06 7.10
N PHE A 64 2.31 0.22 5.81
CA PHE A 64 2.77 1.46 5.20
C PHE A 64 2.09 2.70 5.82
N TYR A 65 0.77 2.67 6.04
CA TYR A 65 0.06 3.75 6.71
C TYR A 65 0.51 3.94 8.16
N ALA A 66 0.72 2.86 8.91
CA ALA A 66 1.28 2.93 10.25
C ALA A 66 2.67 3.57 10.26
N GLY A 67 3.54 3.21 9.30
CA GLY A 67 4.84 3.84 9.11
C GLY A 67 4.76 5.34 8.85
N MET A 68 3.82 5.79 8.00
CA MET A 68 3.59 7.21 7.77
C MET A 68 3.07 7.96 9.00
N LEU A 69 2.23 7.33 9.84
CA LEU A 69 1.79 7.92 11.10
C LEU A 69 2.96 8.12 12.08
N ILE A 70 3.83 7.12 12.19
CA ILE A 70 5.06 7.22 13.00
C ILE A 70 5.94 8.35 12.49
N GLU A 71 6.13 8.42 11.16
CA GLU A 71 6.91 9.49 10.54
C GLU A 71 6.29 10.88 10.77
N MET A 72 4.96 11.00 10.71
CA MET A 72 4.27 12.24 11.03
C MET A 72 4.58 12.71 12.46
N ILE A 73 4.48 11.81 13.44
CA ILE A 73 4.82 12.12 14.84
C ILE A 73 6.27 12.60 14.93
N TYR A 74 7.19 11.90 14.27
CA TYR A 74 8.60 12.30 14.20
C TYR A 74 8.79 13.71 13.59
N LEU A 75 8.11 14.01 12.48
CA LEU A 75 8.18 15.32 11.81
C LEU A 75 7.58 16.44 12.67
N PHE A 76 6.53 16.16 13.45
CA PHE A 76 5.98 17.09 14.42
C PHE A 76 6.98 17.41 15.52
N VAL A 77 7.65 16.40 16.09
CA VAL A 77 8.72 16.58 17.09
C VAL A 77 9.87 17.41 16.52
N LYS A 78 10.23 17.20 15.25
CA LYS A 78 11.25 18.00 14.53
C LYS A 78 10.76 19.38 14.08
N LYS A 79 9.55 19.81 14.45
CA LYS A 79 8.92 21.08 14.05
C LYS A 79 8.79 21.26 12.52
N GLN A 80 8.83 20.18 11.74
CA GLN A 80 8.68 20.20 10.28
C GLN A 80 7.20 20.05 9.87
N ARG A 81 6.36 20.96 10.38
CA ARG A 81 4.90 20.89 10.27
C ARG A 81 4.40 20.72 8.83
N THR A 82 4.99 21.43 7.87
CA THR A 82 4.57 21.35 6.45
C THR A 82 4.68 19.94 5.87
N LEU A 83 5.72 19.17 6.26
CA LEU A 83 5.89 17.80 5.79
C LEU A 83 4.96 16.83 6.51
N ALA A 84 4.74 17.04 7.82
CA ALA A 84 3.77 16.27 8.58
C ALA A 84 2.35 16.44 8.03
N PHE A 85 1.96 17.66 7.65
CA PHE A 85 0.69 17.93 6.99
C PHE A 85 0.62 17.34 5.57
N ALA A 86 1.74 17.25 4.84
CA ALA A 86 1.76 16.56 3.55
C ALA A 86 1.45 15.06 3.71
N ASN A 87 2.01 14.40 4.73
CA ASN A 87 1.67 13.01 5.05
C ASN A 87 0.20 12.84 5.47
N LEU A 88 -0.34 13.76 6.27
CA LEU A 88 -1.75 13.75 6.64
C LEU A 88 -2.65 13.88 5.41
N GLY A 89 -2.34 14.84 4.53
CA GLY A 89 -3.07 15.02 3.27
C GLY A 89 -3.03 13.78 2.39
N PHE A 90 -1.86 13.14 2.28
CA PHE A 90 -1.72 11.87 1.57
C PHE A 90 -2.63 10.77 2.15
N LEU A 91 -2.64 10.60 3.47
CA LEU A 91 -3.49 9.60 4.15
C LEU A 91 -4.97 9.84 3.90
N ILE A 92 -5.43 11.09 4.03
CA ILE A 92 -6.85 11.44 3.82
C ILE A 92 -7.25 11.17 2.38
N ILE A 93 -6.47 11.64 1.40
CA ILE A 93 -6.76 11.43 -0.02
C ILE A 93 -6.84 9.93 -0.32
N SER A 94 -5.89 9.15 0.20
CA SER A 94 -5.85 7.72 -0.01
C SER A 94 -7.07 7.00 0.57
N LEU A 95 -7.48 7.35 1.79
CA LEU A 95 -8.71 6.81 2.41
C LEU A 95 -9.97 7.20 1.64
N CYS A 96 -10.05 8.44 1.14
CA CYS A 96 -11.16 8.86 0.29
C CYS A 96 -11.24 8.04 -1.00
N ILE A 97 -10.11 7.78 -1.66
CA ILE A 97 -10.06 6.93 -2.86
C ILE A 97 -10.58 5.53 -2.54
N VAL A 98 -10.08 4.91 -1.46
CA VAL A 98 -10.53 3.57 -1.04
C VAL A 98 -12.03 3.57 -0.75
N SER A 99 -12.53 4.57 -0.03
CA SER A 99 -13.97 4.70 0.28
C SER A 99 -14.82 4.82 -0.97
N VAL A 100 -14.38 5.61 -1.97
CA VAL A 100 -15.09 5.76 -3.25
C VAL A 100 -15.04 4.46 -4.04
N CYS A 101 -13.89 3.79 -4.12
CA CYS A 101 -13.79 2.50 -4.78
C CYS A 101 -14.71 1.45 -4.15
N MET A 102 -14.76 1.38 -2.81
CA MET A 102 -15.67 0.48 -2.09
C MET A 102 -17.14 0.81 -2.38
N PHE A 103 -17.50 2.10 -2.42
CA PHE A 103 -18.86 2.53 -2.75
C PHE A 103 -19.27 2.18 -4.19
N LEU A 104 -18.34 2.25 -5.15
CA LEU A 104 -18.62 1.94 -6.56
C LEU A 104 -18.68 0.44 -6.88
N ILE A 105 -18.06 -0.40 -6.04
CA ILE A 105 -18.08 -1.86 -6.20
C ILE A 105 -19.34 -2.49 -5.58
N ASN A 106 -20.00 -1.78 -4.67
CA ASN A 106 -21.20 -2.21 -3.94
C ASN A 106 -22.49 -1.84 -4.68
#